data_AF-A0A1M6SKM8-F1
#
_entry.id   AF-A0A1M6SKM8-F1
#
_cell.length_a   1.000
_cell.length_b   1.000
_cell.length_c   1.000
_cell.angle_alpha   90.00
_cell.angle_beta   90.00
_cell.angle_gamma   90.00
#
_symmetry.space_group_name_H-M   'P 1'
#
loop_
_entity.id
_entity.type
_entity.pdbx_description
1 polymer ?
#
loop_
_entity_poly.entity_id
_entity_poly.type
_entity_poly.pdbx_seq_one_letter_code
_entity_poly.pdbx_strand_id
1 'polypeptide(L)'
;MFGIGVPELILILVVGLVVFGPGKLPEMARTLGKGIREFKKATNAFSQAINAPLETPVQQQAAQQPQPQPQSQPAQPTQNVQPAQSAPADGAQTAVAAPKPAYEAPTQESVRQQIAEKAKKTEA
;
A
#
# COMPACT_ATOMS: atom_id res chain seq x y z
N MET A 1 -3.63 40.28 -4.69
CA MET A 1 -2.68 41.21 -4.02
C MET A 1 -1.73 40.47 -3.08
N PHE A 2 -0.99 39.48 -3.58
CA PHE A 2 0.26 38.96 -3.00
C PHE A 2 0.87 38.06 -4.06
N GLY A 3 1.65 38.66 -4.96
CA GLY A 3 2.39 37.93 -5.99
C GLY A 3 3.64 37.31 -5.38
N ILE A 4 3.46 36.43 -4.37
CA ILE A 4 4.58 35.66 -3.82
C ILE A 4 4.92 34.61 -4.87
N GLY A 5 5.95 34.90 -5.64
CA GLY A 5 6.54 33.93 -6.54
C GLY A 5 7.40 32.94 -5.78
N VAL A 6 7.88 31.96 -6.54
CA VAL A 6 8.94 31.05 -6.07
C VAL A 6 10.18 31.81 -5.53
N PRO A 7 10.64 32.93 -6.13
CA PRO A 7 11.81 33.66 -5.62
C PRO A 7 11.63 34.21 -4.20
N GLU A 8 10.48 34.83 -3.92
CA GLU A 8 10.17 35.39 -2.61
C GLU A 8 10.06 34.28 -1.56
N LEU A 9 9.50 33.13 -1.92
CA LEU A 9 9.43 31.98 -1.01
C LEU A 9 10.81 31.43 -0.67
N ILE A 10 11.73 31.36 -1.65
CA ILE A 10 13.11 30.93 -1.43
C ILE A 10 13.82 31.90 -0.48
N LEU A 11 13.63 33.22 -0.63
CA LEU A 11 14.25 34.21 0.26
C LEU A 11 13.82 34.00 1.72
N ILE A 12 12.51 33.79 1.95
CA ILE A 12 11.97 33.50 3.29
C ILE A 12 12.52 32.17 3.82
N LEU A 13 12.62 31.16 2.95
CA LEU A 13 13.19 29.86 3.32
C LEU A 13 14.65 30.00 3.75
N VAL A 14 15.47 30.77 3.03
CA VAL A 14 16.88 31.02 3.40
C VAL A 14 16.99 31.67 4.77
N VAL A 15 16.19 32.71 5.05
CA VAL A 15 16.16 33.33 6.39
C VAL A 15 15.74 32.32 7.46
N GLY A 16 14.71 31.52 7.20
CA GLY A 16 14.29 30.45 8.10
C GLY A 16 15.37 29.38 8.32
N LEU A 17 16.11 29.02 7.28
CA LEU A 17 17.23 28.07 7.34
C LEU A 17 18.42 28.63 8.12
N VAL A 18 18.64 29.94 8.14
CA VAL A 18 19.68 30.56 8.97
C VAL A 18 19.28 30.53 10.45
N VAL A 19 18.01 30.82 10.75
CA VAL A 19 17.49 30.84 12.12
C VAL A 19 17.40 29.42 12.71
N PHE A 20 16.79 28.50 11.97
CA PHE A 20 16.53 27.14 12.45
C PHE A 20 17.59 26.13 12.03
N GLY A 21 18.30 26.35 10.93
CA GLY A 21 19.28 25.42 10.35
C GLY A 21 18.68 24.52 9.25
N PRO A 22 19.47 24.17 8.20
CA PRO A 22 19.02 23.31 7.10
C PRO A 22 18.74 21.86 7.50
N GLY A 23 19.26 21.39 8.62
CA GLY A 23 18.92 20.09 9.18
C GLY A 23 17.59 20.09 9.95
N LYS A 24 17.23 21.20 10.60
CA LYS A 24 16.07 21.24 11.52
C LYS A 24 14.74 21.38 10.82
N LEU A 25 14.66 22.16 9.74
CA LEU A 25 13.44 22.26 8.95
C LEU A 25 12.93 20.91 8.41
N PRO A 26 13.76 20.06 7.75
CA PRO A 26 13.30 18.74 7.29
C PRO A 26 13.04 17.77 8.44
N GLU A 27 13.78 17.87 9.55
CA GLU A 27 13.55 17.06 10.76
C GLU A 27 12.18 17.38 11.39
N MET A 28 11.87 18.67 11.58
CA MET A 28 10.59 19.17 12.07
C MET A 28 9.44 18.80 11.12
N ALA A 29 9.63 19.00 9.81
CA ALA A 29 8.63 18.66 8.80
C ALA A 29 8.33 17.15 8.76
N ARG A 30 9.32 16.28 8.95
CA ARG A 30 9.10 14.82 9.04
C ARG A 30 8.25 14.45 10.26
N THR A 31 8.53 15.04 11.42
CA THR A 31 7.77 14.77 12.65
C THR A 31 6.36 15.31 12.57
N LEU A 32 6.20 16.57 12.15
CA LEU A 32 4.89 17.20 11.92
C LEU A 32 4.10 16.45 10.84
N GLY A 33 4.75 16.05 9.75
CA GLY A 33 4.12 15.33 8.64
C GLY A 33 3.58 13.96 9.07
N LYS A 34 4.29 13.24 9.93
CA LYS A 34 3.78 11.99 10.55
C LYS A 34 2.53 12.28 11.41
N GLY A 35 2.58 13.31 12.25
CA GLY A 35 1.44 13.72 13.08
C GLY A 35 0.20 14.10 12.26
N ILE A 36 0.39 14.91 11.20
CA ILE A 36 -0.70 15.29 10.28
C ILE A 36 -1.26 14.06 9.57
N ARG A 37 -0.42 13.10 9.17
CA ARG A 37 -0.88 11.87 8.49
C ARG A 37 -1.72 10.99 9.39
N GLU A 38 -1.29 10.78 10.63
CA GLU A 38 -2.07 10.03 11.62
C GLU A 38 -3.35 10.78 12.00
N PHE A 39 -3.29 12.10 12.18
CA PHE A 39 -4.47 12.94 12.41
C PHE A 39 -5.48 12.80 11.27
N LYS A 40 -5.03 12.91 10.01
CA LYS A 40 -5.90 12.74 8.84
C LYS A 40 -6.51 11.34 8.77
N LYS A 41 -5.76 10.29 9.13
CA LYS A 41 -6.25 8.91 9.18
C LYS A 41 -7.34 8.75 10.24
N ALA A 42 -7.12 9.29 11.44
CA ALA A 42 -8.10 9.27 12.53
C ALA A 42 -9.36 10.07 12.16
N THR A 43 -9.20 11.26 11.59
CA THR A 43 -10.32 12.09 11.11
C THR A 43 -11.12 11.37 10.03
N ASN A 44 -10.45 10.73 9.05
CA ASN A 44 -11.12 9.96 8.01
C ASN A 44 -11.90 8.76 8.57
N ALA A 45 -11.33 8.02 9.52
CA ALA A 45 -12.00 6.91 10.17
C ALA A 45 -13.23 7.37 10.97
N PHE A 46 -13.10 8.50 11.68
CA PHE A 46 -14.22 9.13 12.39
C PHE A 46 -15.31 9.59 11.43
N SER A 47 -14.95 10.27 10.33
CA SER A 47 -15.91 10.66 9.30
C SER A 47 -16.60 9.46 8.67
N GLN A 48 -15.92 8.34 8.45
CA GLN A 48 -16.53 7.10 7.97
C GLN A 48 -17.47 6.49 9.01
N ALA A 49 -17.11 6.46 10.29
CA ALA A 49 -17.96 5.92 11.34
C ALA A 49 -19.25 6.74 11.54
N ILE A 50 -19.18 8.06 11.38
CA ILE A 50 -20.33 8.97 11.51
C ILE A 50 -21.24 8.88 10.27
N ASN A 51 -20.66 8.71 9.08
CA ASN A 51 -21.40 8.69 7.82
C ASN A 51 -21.74 7.28 7.31
N ALA A 52 -21.32 6.22 8.02
CA ALA A 52 -21.75 4.87 7.72
C ALA A 52 -23.17 4.67 8.27
N PRO A 53 -24.21 4.60 7.43
CA PRO A 53 -25.42 3.90 7.83
C PRO A 53 -25.04 2.50 8.32
N LEU A 54 -25.77 1.99 9.30
CA LEU A 54 -25.60 0.66 9.93
C LEU A 54 -25.87 -0.45 8.90
N GLU A 55 -25.02 -0.55 7.87
CA GLU A 55 -25.16 -1.48 6.78
C GLU A 55 -24.29 -2.70 7.10
N THR A 56 -24.97 -3.78 7.45
CA THR A 56 -24.45 -5.14 7.58
C THR A 56 -23.55 -5.49 6.39
N PRO A 57 -22.34 -6.06 6.58
CA PRO A 57 -21.44 -6.35 5.48
C PRO A 57 -22.01 -7.52 4.65
N VAL A 58 -22.63 -7.21 3.51
CA VAL A 58 -22.88 -8.18 2.44
C VAL A 58 -22.29 -7.67 1.12
N GLN A 59 -21.42 -8.51 0.56
CA GLN A 59 -21.04 -8.62 -0.86
C GLN A 59 -20.19 -7.52 -1.49
N GLN A 60 -18.87 -7.79 -1.55
CA GLN A 60 -17.99 -7.28 -2.61
C GLN A 60 -17.06 -8.36 -3.21
N GLN A 61 -17.43 -9.64 -3.10
CA GLN A 61 -16.76 -10.76 -3.78
C GLN A 61 -17.78 -11.66 -4.48
N ALA A 62 -18.47 -11.13 -5.50
CA ALA A 62 -19.24 -11.93 -6.48
C ALA A 62 -19.61 -11.10 -7.72
N ALA A 63 -18.64 -10.50 -8.42
CA ALA A 63 -18.88 -9.95 -9.77
C ALA A 63 -17.58 -9.81 -10.58
N GLN A 64 -16.82 -10.89 -10.72
CA GLN A 64 -16.00 -11.10 -11.92
C GLN A 64 -16.76 -12.09 -12.80
N GLN A 65 -17.76 -11.57 -13.53
CA GLN A 65 -18.42 -12.33 -14.60
C GLN A 65 -17.64 -12.09 -15.91
N PRO A 66 -17.25 -13.13 -16.67
CA PRO A 66 -16.76 -12.98 -18.03
C PRO A 66 -17.87 -12.36 -18.90
N GLN A 67 -17.65 -11.17 -19.46
CA GLN A 67 -18.54 -10.60 -20.47
C GLN A 67 -18.31 -11.30 -21.82
N PRO A 68 -19.31 -11.94 -22.43
CA PRO A 68 -19.33 -12.21 -23.86
C PRO A 68 -19.61 -10.86 -24.56
N GLN A 69 -18.66 -10.33 -25.32
CA GLN A 69 -18.91 -9.18 -26.19
C GLN A 69 -19.65 -9.63 -27.45
N PRO A 70 -20.87 -9.12 -27.74
CA PRO A 70 -21.51 -9.31 -29.03
C PRO A 70 -20.73 -8.54 -30.10
N GLN A 71 -20.17 -9.29 -31.06
CA GLN A 71 -19.56 -8.77 -32.28
C GLN A 71 -20.63 -8.07 -33.13
N SER A 72 -20.48 -6.76 -33.31
CA SER A 72 -21.16 -6.00 -34.37
C SER A 72 -20.29 -4.81 -34.76
N GLN A 73 -19.23 -5.05 -35.54
CA GLN A 73 -18.59 -3.97 -36.28
C GLN A 73 -18.38 -4.43 -37.73
N PRO A 74 -19.02 -3.75 -38.71
CA PRO A 74 -18.90 -4.08 -40.14
C PRO A 74 -17.46 -3.89 -40.62
N ALA A 75 -17.02 -4.84 -41.45
CA ALA A 75 -15.71 -4.88 -42.08
C ALA A 75 -15.28 -3.54 -42.69
N GLN A 76 -14.09 -3.08 -42.31
CA GLN A 76 -13.30 -2.15 -43.11
C GLN A 76 -12.02 -2.85 -43.61
N PRO A 77 -11.52 -2.51 -44.81
CA PRO A 77 -10.58 -3.35 -45.56
C PRO A 77 -9.17 -3.34 -44.95
N THR A 78 -8.55 -4.51 -44.98
CA THR A 78 -7.15 -4.80 -44.67
C THR A 78 -6.15 -3.88 -45.37
N GLN A 79 -5.28 -3.24 -44.58
CA GLN A 79 -4.00 -2.72 -45.08
C GLN A 79 -2.91 -2.81 -44.00
N ASN A 80 -2.27 -3.99 -43.91
CA ASN A 80 -0.83 -4.16 -43.64
C ASN A 80 -0.47 -5.66 -43.53
N VAL A 81 -0.20 -6.25 -44.67
CA VAL A 81 0.63 -7.46 -44.72
C VAL A 81 2.08 -7.08 -44.38
N GLN A 82 2.60 -7.58 -43.26
CA GLN A 82 4.04 -7.81 -43.12
C GLN A 82 4.27 -9.20 -42.51
N PRO A 83 4.81 -10.16 -43.29
CA PRO A 83 5.09 -11.51 -42.83
C PRO A 83 6.31 -11.60 -41.91
N ALA A 84 6.20 -12.57 -40.99
CA ALA A 84 7.15 -13.08 -40.03
C ALA A 84 8.60 -13.29 -40.51
N GLN A 85 9.54 -13.17 -39.56
CA GLN A 85 10.74 -14.01 -39.33
C GLN A 85 11.50 -13.35 -38.16
N SER A 86 11.96 -14.01 -37.09
CA SER A 86 12.38 -15.40 -36.88
C SER A 86 12.37 -15.73 -35.38
N ALA A 87 12.17 -17.01 -35.08
CA ALA A 87 12.16 -17.60 -33.74
C ALA A 87 13.60 -17.97 -33.28
N PRO A 88 13.81 -18.84 -32.26
CA PRO A 88 14.36 -18.48 -30.96
C PRO A 88 15.77 -19.08 -30.71
N ALA A 89 16.55 -18.47 -29.81
CA ALA A 89 17.70 -19.10 -29.17
C ALA A 89 17.52 -18.85 -27.66
N ASP A 90 17.13 -19.88 -26.92
CA ASP A 90 18.02 -20.82 -26.22
C ASP A 90 18.80 -20.11 -25.10
N GLY A 91 18.53 -20.54 -23.87
CA GLY A 91 19.06 -19.90 -22.68
C GLY A 91 18.36 -20.34 -21.41
N ALA A 92 18.53 -21.61 -21.07
CA ALA A 92 18.56 -22.14 -19.70
C ALA A 92 17.34 -21.91 -18.80
N GLN A 93 16.52 -22.96 -18.76
CA GLN A 93 15.89 -23.42 -17.53
C GLN A 93 16.94 -23.49 -16.41
N THR A 94 16.66 -22.86 -15.26
CA THR A 94 17.17 -23.35 -13.97
C THR A 94 15.99 -23.43 -13.02
N ALA A 95 15.45 -24.65 -12.96
CA ALA A 95 14.58 -25.10 -11.91
C ALA A 95 15.37 -25.16 -10.59
N VAL A 96 14.95 -24.42 -9.56
CA VAL A 96 15.19 -24.80 -8.16
C VAL A 96 14.01 -24.33 -7.28
N ALA A 97 13.24 -25.32 -6.83
CA ALA A 97 12.62 -25.48 -5.51
C ALA A 97 11.52 -24.53 -5.00
N ALA A 98 10.32 -25.09 -4.89
CA ALA A 98 9.48 -24.99 -3.68
C ALA A 98 9.28 -26.43 -3.14
N PRO A 99 8.94 -26.70 -1.86
CA PRO A 99 8.68 -25.81 -0.72
C PRO A 99 9.41 -26.23 0.59
N LYS A 100 9.54 -25.34 1.57
CA LYS A 100 9.69 -25.71 3.00
C LYS A 100 8.89 -24.73 3.87
N PRO A 101 7.84 -25.15 4.58
CA PRO A 101 7.24 -24.33 5.62
C PRO A 101 8.14 -24.42 6.85
N ALA A 102 9.07 -23.47 6.99
CA ALA A 102 9.89 -23.31 8.18
C ALA A 102 9.28 -22.27 9.15
N TYR A 103 7.97 -22.36 9.38
CA TYR A 103 7.36 -21.76 10.56
C TYR A 103 6.62 -22.86 11.31
N GLU A 104 7.32 -23.43 12.28
CA GLU A 104 6.72 -24.30 13.30
C GLU A 104 5.86 -23.39 14.17
N ALA A 105 4.56 -23.36 13.89
CA ALA A 105 3.60 -22.67 14.74
C ALA A 105 3.69 -23.28 16.14
N PRO A 106 3.76 -22.47 17.23
CA PRO A 106 3.84 -23.01 18.57
C PRO A 106 2.62 -23.90 18.82
N THR A 107 2.86 -25.19 19.03
CA THR A 107 1.80 -26.16 19.30
C THR A 107 1.01 -25.70 20.52
N GLN A 108 -0.31 -25.82 20.46
CA GLN A 108 -1.23 -25.29 21.48
C GLN A 108 -0.92 -25.82 22.90
N GLU A 109 -0.23 -26.96 22.98
CA GLU A 109 0.25 -27.56 24.22
C GLU A 109 1.28 -26.67 24.95
N SER A 110 2.21 -26.06 24.23
CA SER A 110 3.22 -25.14 24.80
C SER A 110 2.59 -23.84 25.30
N VAL A 111 1.52 -23.39 24.65
CA VAL A 111 0.74 -22.22 25.08
C VAL A 111 -0.02 -22.54 26.36
N ARG A 112 -0.66 -23.72 26.45
CA ARG A 112 -1.34 -24.15 27.68
C ARG A 112 -0.38 -24.30 28.86
N GLN A 113 0.83 -24.82 28.64
CA GLN A 113 1.84 -24.94 29.69
C GLN A 113 2.35 -23.57 30.17
N GLN A 114 2.55 -22.60 29.28
CA GLN A 114 2.92 -21.23 29.68
C GLN A 114 1.83 -20.54 30.50
N ILE A 115 0.55 -20.73 30.16
CA ILE A 115 -0.56 -20.13 30.92
C ILE A 115 -0.65 -20.77 32.31
N ALA A 116 -0.50 -22.09 32.40
CA ALA A 116 -0.51 -22.82 33.68
C ALA A 116 0.69 -22.45 34.58
N GLU A 117 1.88 -22.26 34.00
CA GLU A 117 3.06 -21.82 34.75
C GLU A 117 2.90 -20.37 35.25
N LYS A 118 2.34 -19.48 34.44
CA LYS A 118 2.12 -18.08 34.81
C LYS A 118 1.06 -17.91 35.90
N ALA A 119 0.02 -18.76 35.89
CA ALA A 119 -0.98 -18.81 36.95
C ALA A 119 -0.37 -19.20 38.30
N LYS A 120 0.54 -20.19 38.32
CA LYS A 120 1.16 -20.68 39.56
C LYS A 120 2.13 -19.69 40.23
N LYS A 121 2.67 -18.73 39.46
CA LYS A 121 3.60 -17.71 39.97
C LYS A 121 2.91 -16.43 40.47
N THR A 122 1.58 -16.36 40.38
CA THR A 122 0.80 -15.19 40.83
C THR A 122 0.24 -15.38 42.25
N GLU A 123 0.35 -16.58 42.83
CA GLU A 123 -0.16 -16.89 44.18
C GLU A 123 0.94 -17.26 45.20
N ALA A 124 2.20 -16.88 44.95
CA ALA A 124 3.30 -16.97 45.92
C ALA A 124 3.87 -15.59 46.24
#